data_AF-A0A2I1NA20-F1
#
_entry.id   AF-A0A2I1NA20-F1
#
_cell.length_a   1.000
_cell.length_b   1.000
_cell.length_c   1.000
_cell.angle_alpha   90.00
_cell.angle_beta   90.00
_cell.angle_gamma   90.00
#
_symmetry.space_group_name_H-M   'P 1'
#
loop_
_entity.id
_entity.type
_entity.pdbx_description
1 polymer ?
#
loop_
_entity_poly.entity_id
_entity_poly.type
_entity_poly.pdbx_seq_one_letter_code
_entity_poly.pdbx_strand_id
1 'polypeptide(L)' 'MCDLKKSPEISYPTLWSYRVILNGDEKIIKKALKGLDVDISPSNKTANLNSYKVSLTVNSKQERDEIFQKLSKISKFVL' A
#
# COMPACT_ATOMS: atom_id res chain seq x y z
N MET A 1 4.33 -34.10 -11.02
CA MET A 1 4.58 -33.34 -9.78
C MET A 1 4.71 -31.87 -10.17
N CYS A 2 3.71 -31.04 -9.83
CA CYS A 2 3.73 -29.62 -10.17
C CYS A 2 4.60 -28.86 -9.17
N ASP A 3 5.90 -28.82 -9.44
CA ASP A 3 6.87 -28.05 -8.65
C ASP A 3 6.92 -26.60 -9.17
N LEU A 4 5.87 -25.82 -8.91
CA LEU A 4 5.82 -24.41 -9.32
C LEU A 4 5.04 -23.57 -8.29
N LYS A 5 5.49 -23.61 -7.04
CA LYS A 5 5.09 -22.63 -6.01
C LYS A 5 6.30 -22.08 -5.27
N LYS A 6 7.37 -21.75 -5.97
CA LYS A 6 8.31 -20.75 -5.45
C LYS A 6 7.63 -19.40 -5.56
N SER A 7 6.91 -19.04 -4.51
CA SER A 7 6.53 -17.64 -4.29
C SER A 7 7.81 -16.81 -4.44
N PRO A 8 7.81 -15.68 -5.18
CA PRO A 8 9.01 -14.90 -5.35
C PRO A 8 9.61 -14.58 -3.98
N GLU A 9 10.87 -14.95 -3.77
CA GLU A 9 11.61 -14.61 -2.56
C GLU A 9 11.84 -13.10 -2.58
N ILE A 10 10.93 -12.37 -1.95
CA ILE A 10 11.05 -10.92 -1.77
C ILE A 10 12.20 -10.70 -0.79
N SER A 11 13.31 -10.16 -1.30
CA SER A 11 14.41 -9.70 -0.46
C SER A 11 14.00 -8.38 0.19
N TYR A 12 14.03 -8.35 1.52
CA TYR A 12 13.78 -7.14 2.31
C TYR A 12 15.12 -6.58 2.83
N PRO A 13 15.25 -5.25 3.02
CA PRO A 13 14.25 -4.23 2.75
C PRO A 13 14.06 -3.94 1.26
N THR A 14 12.81 -3.71 0.85
CA THR A 14 12.47 -3.36 -0.53
C THR A 14 11.47 -2.22 -0.57
N LEU A 15 11.51 -1.43 -1.64
CA LEU A 15 10.57 -0.35 -1.87
C LEU A 15 9.28 -0.92 -2.46
N TRP A 16 8.23 -0.96 -1.65
CA TRP A 16 6.93 -1.45 -2.04
C TRP A 16 6.01 -0.29 -2.38
N SER A 17 5.23 -0.43 -3.45
CA SER A 17 4.27 0.58 -3.88
C SER A 17 2.87 -0.02 -3.92
N TYR A 18 1.97 0.56 -3.15
CA TYR A 18 0.55 0.22 -3.15
C TYR A 18 -0.25 1.25 -3.92
N ARG A 19 -1.35 0.81 -4.52
CA ARG A 19 -2.35 1.69 -5.11
C ARG A 19 -3.62 1.63 -4.28
N VAL A 20 -3.88 2.72 -3.57
CA VAL A 20 -4.98 2.85 -2.63
C VAL A 20 -6.09 3.66 -3.30
N ILE A 21 -7.28 3.08 -3.42
CA ILE A 21 -8.45 3.73 -4.02
C ILE A 21 -9.49 3.91 -2.92
N LEU A 22 -9.78 5.18 -2.61
CA LEU A 22 -10.74 5.54 -1.57
C LEU A 22 -11.54 6.77 -1.98
N ASN A 23 -12.71 6.93 -1.37
CA ASN A 23 -13.54 8.12 -1.59
C ASN A 23 -13.20 9.17 -0.53
N GLY A 24 -12.09 9.90 -0.73
CA GLY A 24 -11.59 10.86 0.25
C GLY A 24 -10.18 11.41 -0.07
N ASP A 25 -9.61 12.08 0.92
CA ASP A 25 -8.31 12.76 0.83
C ASP A 25 -7.12 11.87 1.24
N GLU A 26 -5.93 12.16 0.69
CA GLU A 26 -4.66 11.55 1.10
C GLU A 26 -4.38 11.68 2.60
N LYS A 27 -5.00 12.67 3.27
CA LYS A 27 -4.86 12.89 4.71
C LYS A 27 -5.24 11.67 5.53
N ILE A 28 -6.21 10.88 5.05
CA ILE A 28 -6.64 9.64 5.72
C ILE A 28 -5.50 8.61 5.69
N ILE A 29 -4.83 8.49 4.54
CA ILE A 29 -3.67 7.63 4.35
C ILE A 29 -2.50 8.10 5.23
N LYS A 30 -2.15 9.40 5.18
CA LYS A 30 -1.10 9.98 6.04
C LYS A 30 -1.37 9.75 7.53
N LYS A 31 -2.63 9.80 7.95
CA LYS A 31 -3.01 9.58 9.36
C LYS A 31 -2.92 8.10 9.74
N ALA A 32 -3.27 7.18 8.84
CA ALA A 32 -3.17 5.74 9.07
C ALA A 32 -1.71 5.24 9.07
N LEU A 33 -0.87 5.85 8.25
CA LEU A 33 0.57 5.54 8.12
C LEU A 33 1.45 6.54 8.90
N LYS A 34 0.87 7.26 9.85
CA LYS A 34 1.58 8.27 10.63
C LYS A 34 2.74 7.61 11.39
N GLY A 35 3.95 8.10 11.18
CA GLY A 35 5.17 7.57 11.79
C GLY A 35 5.97 6.62 10.89
N LEU A 36 5.46 6.29 9.69
CA LEU A 36 6.21 5.59 8.65
C LEU A 36 6.64 6.57 7.57
N ASP A 37 7.82 6.33 6.99
CA ASP A 37 8.32 7.07 5.84
C ASP A 37 7.62 6.55 4.57
N VAL A 38 6.54 7.24 4.19
CA VAL A 38 5.70 6.85 3.06
C VAL A 38 5.54 8.03 2.11
N ASP A 39 5.83 7.81 0.84
CA ASP A 39 5.56 8.74 -0.24
C ASP A 39 4.14 8.51 -0.75
N ILE A 40 3.30 9.54 -0.70
CA ILE A 40 1.92 9.46 -1.16
C ILE A 40 1.76 10.41 -2.33
N SER A 41 1.59 9.83 -3.50
CA SER A 41 1.44 10.52 -4.76
C SER A 41 0.02 10.34 -5.29
N PRO A 42 -0.78 11.39 -5.52
CA PRO A 42 -2.09 11.26 -6.14
C PRO A 42 -1.92 10.74 -7.58
N SER A 43 -2.53 9.60 -7.90
CA SER A 43 -2.43 8.98 -9.23
C SER A 43 -3.57 9.37 -10.15
N ASN A 44 -4.80 9.37 -9.64
CA ASN A 44 -5.97 9.71 -10.45
C ASN A 44 -7.11 10.17 -9.54
N LYS A 45 -7.78 11.27 -9.90
CA LYS A 45 -8.98 11.73 -9.20
C LYS A 45 -10.15 11.62 -10.18
N THR A 46 -10.97 10.60 -9.99
CA THR A 46 -12.24 10.48 -10.70
C THR A 46 -13.33 11.07 -9.80
N ALA A 47 -14.41 11.62 -10.37
CA ALA A 47 -15.46 12.35 -9.64
C ALA A 47 -16.03 11.65 -8.38
N ASN A 48 -15.85 10.33 -8.24
CA ASN A 48 -16.35 9.54 -7.12
C ASN A 48 -15.30 8.67 -6.41
N LEU A 49 -14.04 8.64 -6.88
CA LEU A 49 -12.97 7.80 -6.32
C LEU A 49 -11.62 8.45 -6.56
N ASN A 50 -10.83 8.59 -5.50
CA ASN A 50 -9.46 9.07 -5.56
C ASN A 50 -8.49 7.89 -5.43
N SER A 51 -7.58 7.78 -6.39
CA SER A 51 -6.47 6.83 -6.40
C SER A 51 -5.20 7.52 -5.95
N TYR A 52 -4.59 6.97 -4.91
CA TYR A 52 -3.31 7.39 -4.37
C TYR A 52 -2.31 6.25 -4.51
N LYS A 53 -1.11 6.58 -4.96
CA LYS A 53 0.04 5.68 -4.96
C LYS A 53 0.80 5.91 -3.66
N VAL A 54 0.98 4.85 -2.88
CA VAL A 54 1.68 4.87 -1.59
C VAL A 54 2.94 4.04 -1.73
N SER A 55 4.09 4.70 -1.80
CA SER A 55 5.40 4.06 -1.93
C SER A 55 6.14 4.14 -0.61
N LEU A 56 6.70 3.03 -0.14
CA LEU A 56 7.36 2.95 1.15
C LEU A 56 8.36 1.80 1.22
N THR A 57 9.31 1.89 2.13
CA THR A 57 10.30 0.83 2.33
C THR A 57 9.79 -0.16 3.36
N VAL A 58 9.54 -1.41 2.95
CA VAL A 58 9.20 -2.51 3.86
C VAL A 58 10.47 -3.28 4.19
N ASN A 59 10.78 -3.47 5.47
CA ASN A 59 11.93 -4.26 5.92
C ASN A 59 11.56 -5.72 6.21
N SER A 60 10.26 -6.03 6.25
CA SER A 60 9.78 -7.38 6.51
C SER A 60 8.40 -7.62 5.92
N LYS A 61 8.08 -8.90 5.71
CA LYS A 61 6.74 -9.33 5.29
C LYS A 61 5.66 -8.87 6.28
N GLN A 62 5.98 -8.81 7.57
CA GLN A 62 5.05 -8.36 8.60
C GLN A 62 4.69 -6.87 8.46
N GLU A 63 5.69 -5.99 8.25
CA GLU A 63 5.42 -4.57 7.98
C GLU A 63 4.54 -4.40 6.75
N ARG A 64 4.84 -5.14 5.68
CA ARG A 64 4.05 -5.17 4.46
C ARG A 64 2.59 -5.53 4.73
N ASP A 65 2.34 -6.57 5.53
CA ASP A 65 0.99 -7.02 5.87
C ASP A 65 0.25 -6.03 6.76
N GLU A 66 0.91 -5.47 7.78
CA GLU A 66 0.34 -4.45 8.65
C GLU A 66 -0.07 -3.19 7.86
N ILE A 67 0.77 -2.76 6.94
CA ILE A 67 0.51 -1.59 6.10
C ILE A 67 -0.67 -1.87 5.18
N PHE A 68 -0.70 -3.04 4.54
CA PHE A 68 -1.83 -3.45 3.73
C PHE A 68 -3.13 -3.48 4.54
N GLN A 69 -3.11 -4.03 5.76
CA GLN A 69 -4.28 -4.03 6.63
C GLN A 69 -4.73 -2.62 7.05
N LYS A 70 -3.80 -1.74 7.40
CA LYS A 70 -4.12 -0.34 7.74
C LYS A 70 -4.76 0.38 6.56
N LEU A 71 -4.18 0.23 5.36
CA LEU A 71 -4.70 0.79 4.13
C LEU A 71 -6.07 0.20 3.77
N SER A 72 -6.24 -1.11 3.86
CA SER A 72 -7.49 -1.80 3.52
C SER A 72 -8.64 -1.42 4.45
N LYS A 73 -8.38 -0.98 5.69
CA LYS A 73 -9.41 -0.49 6.62
C LYS A 73 -9.93 0.90 6.25
N ILE A 74 -9.09 1.75 5.69
CA ILE A 74 -9.45 3.15 5.36
C ILE A 74 -9.86 3.34 3.89
N SER A 75 -9.56 2.37 3.04
CA SER A 75 -9.79 2.45 1.60
C SER A 75 -10.78 1.40 1.11
N LYS A 76 -11.38 1.65 -0.05
CA LYS A 76 -12.26 0.65 -0.67
C LYS A 76 -11.47 -0.44 -1.37
N PHE A 77 -10.34 -0.09 -1.97
CA PHE A 77 -9.46 -1.04 -2.64
C PHE A 77 -8.00 -0.69 -2.39
N VAL A 78 -7.18 -1.73 -2.18
CA VAL A 78 -5.71 -1.65 -2.16
C VAL A 78 -5.20 -2.68 -3.17
N LEU A 79 -4.37 -2.22 -4.10
CA LEU A 79 -3.78 -3.01 -5.18
C LEU A 79 -2.25 -2.97 -5.09
#